data_AF-A0A2U3JWS9-F1
#
_entry.id   AF-A0A2U3JWS9-F1
#
_cell.length_a   1.000
_cell.length_b   1.000
_cell.length_c   1.000
_cell.angle_alpha   90.00
_cell.angle_beta   90.00
_cell.angle_gamma   90.00
#
_symmetry.space_group_name_H-M   'P 1'
#
loop_
_entity.id
_entity.type
_entity.pdbx_description
1 polymer ?
#
loop_
_entity_poly.entity_id
_entity_poly.type
_entity_poly.pdbx_seq_one_letter_code
_entity_poly.pdbx_strand_id
1 'polypeptide(L)'
;MNRGFEKPRANEESANNLEAGYQLGMDIISGRAEDKDLPEAVSLFHEAALQGHPGAQYELGVSYCRGRGIKQSSENALQWFTRSAENGYPKALHNLGVRHSIGKGVDQDAVRAARLFLQAASQGHTLSQFKLAVMYKLGWGVQQKDEEAEKWFSLAGGTGKNEAMFPLSEIAKQENDRARWLKEAMKLGYTGNEFKNCEEFNLLNLNPGAILRETHEHIQSILGEEISKITLERVVIGLFFTGVKLSNGLGGICFTPIKTIPEAVCCPSSARAMPNSGRLKGTPVLELLQELYKSNSLRKAISIAVLNALSETCWQKSPPQGYEVQSGIDALEVVEIPEEAYVVVVGALAPFLKKLIKRGKPFTILEMDPSTLKPNEMPFYVHGSRAAEIVPKADVLVITGTTLINDTLDDLLQLAKPEAHIVVVGPTASLLPDAFFKRGVDVLGGISVTKPDELLDLLAEAGSGYHFFGKSANRTVIRKCGLKESLA
;
A
#
# COMPACT_ATOMS: atom_id res chain seq x y z
N MET A 1 -47.34 7.15 -51.42
CA MET A 1 -46.33 6.42 -50.61
C MET A 1 -44.96 6.87 -51.09
N ASN A 2 -44.33 7.82 -50.40
CA ASN A 2 -42.92 8.15 -50.60
C ASN A 2 -42.28 8.10 -49.21
N ARG A 3 -41.52 7.03 -48.93
CA ARG A 3 -40.65 6.97 -47.76
C ARG A 3 -39.37 7.72 -48.12
N GLY A 4 -39.18 8.89 -47.51
CA GLY A 4 -37.95 9.66 -47.63
C GLY A 4 -36.80 8.92 -46.96
N PHE A 5 -35.74 8.64 -47.72
CA PHE A 5 -34.43 8.32 -47.17
C PHE A 5 -33.78 9.63 -46.73
N GLU A 6 -33.76 9.91 -45.42
CA GLU A 6 -32.87 10.94 -44.87
C GLU A 6 -31.43 10.41 -44.94
N LYS A 7 -30.52 11.19 -45.54
CA LYS A 7 -29.08 10.93 -45.47
C LYS A 7 -28.60 11.15 -44.03
N PRO A 8 -27.76 10.27 -43.47
CA PRO A 8 -27.22 10.45 -42.11
C PRO A 8 -26.45 11.77 -42.00
N ARG A 9 -26.53 12.41 -40.84
CA ARG A 9 -25.81 13.68 -40.57
C ARG A 9 -24.30 13.38 -40.50
N ALA A 10 -23.45 14.33 -40.89
CA ALA A 10 -21.98 14.14 -40.93
C ALA A 10 -21.37 13.57 -39.62
N ASN A 11 -21.98 13.84 -38.46
CA ASN A 11 -21.57 13.28 -37.17
C ASN A 11 -21.91 11.78 -37.01
N GLU A 12 -23.00 11.30 -37.61
CA GLU A 12 -23.38 9.89 -37.63
C GLU A 12 -22.48 9.09 -38.58
N GLU A 13 -22.11 9.68 -39.71
CA GLU A 13 -21.19 9.07 -40.68
C GLU A 13 -19.77 8.94 -40.10
N SER A 14 -19.30 9.97 -39.38
CA SER A 14 -18.04 9.92 -38.64
C SER A 14 -18.06 8.89 -37.50
N ALA A 15 -19.14 8.82 -36.71
CA ALA A 15 -19.25 7.84 -35.62
C ALA A 15 -19.31 6.39 -36.14
N ASN A 16 -20.04 6.17 -37.25
CA ASN A 16 -20.08 4.86 -37.92
C ASN A 16 -18.70 4.45 -38.46
N ASN A 17 -17.88 5.40 -38.92
CA ASN A 17 -16.52 5.11 -39.38
C ASN A 17 -15.59 4.72 -38.21
N LEU A 18 -15.76 5.33 -37.03
CA LEU A 18 -15.00 4.97 -35.81
C LEU A 18 -15.32 3.57 -35.32
N GLU A 19 -16.61 3.23 -35.24
CA GLU A 19 -17.07 1.90 -34.83
C GLU A 19 -16.61 0.84 -35.83
N ALA A 20 -16.67 1.14 -37.14
CA ALA A 20 -16.18 0.24 -38.18
C ALA A 20 -14.66 -0.03 -38.06
N GLY A 21 -13.85 1.01 -37.82
CA GLY A 21 -12.41 0.86 -37.60
C GLY A 21 -12.07 0.08 -36.33
N TYR A 22 -12.79 0.35 -35.23
CA TYR A 22 -12.66 -0.42 -34.00
C TYR A 22 -13.05 -1.89 -34.20
N GLN A 23 -14.19 -2.17 -34.84
CA GLN A 23 -14.67 -3.53 -35.08
C GLN A 23 -13.72 -4.29 -36.01
N LEU A 24 -13.16 -3.64 -37.04
CA LEU A 24 -12.15 -4.26 -37.91
C LEU A 24 -10.89 -4.64 -37.12
N GLY A 25 -10.40 -3.77 -36.24
CA GLY A 25 -9.30 -4.09 -35.33
C GLY A 25 -9.63 -5.26 -34.38
N MET A 26 -10.87 -5.31 -33.87
CA MET A 26 -11.36 -6.42 -33.05
C MET A 26 -11.47 -7.73 -33.84
N ASP A 27 -11.87 -7.69 -35.10
CA ASP A 27 -11.98 -8.85 -35.97
C ASP A 27 -10.61 -9.45 -36.30
N ILE A 28 -9.60 -8.60 -36.51
CA ILE A 28 -8.20 -9.04 -36.66
C ILE A 28 -7.77 -9.81 -35.40
N ILE A 29 -8.01 -9.24 -34.21
CA ILE A 29 -7.60 -9.85 -32.93
C ILE A 29 -8.39 -11.11 -32.57
N SER A 30 -9.69 -11.17 -32.91
CA SER A 30 -10.60 -12.24 -32.48
C SER A 30 -10.70 -13.41 -33.45
N GLY A 31 -10.37 -13.20 -34.74
CA GLY A 31 -10.76 -14.13 -35.79
C GLY A 31 -9.64 -14.74 -36.64
N ARG A 32 -8.42 -14.18 -36.71
CA ARG A 32 -7.41 -14.63 -37.70
C ARG A 32 -5.97 -14.10 -37.55
N ALA A 33 -5.61 -13.35 -36.52
CA ALA A 33 -4.28 -12.73 -36.44
C ALA A 33 -3.13 -13.75 -36.31
N GLU A 34 -2.24 -13.76 -37.30
CA GLU A 34 -0.84 -14.11 -37.09
C GLU A 34 -0.12 -12.91 -36.43
N ASP A 35 1.03 -13.09 -35.77
CA ASP A 35 1.77 -11.98 -35.11
C ASP A 35 2.03 -10.78 -36.03
N LYS A 36 2.07 -11.03 -37.35
CA LYS A 36 2.28 -10.02 -38.41
C LYS A 36 1.12 -9.04 -38.60
N ASP A 37 -0.11 -9.41 -38.19
CA ASP A 37 -1.32 -8.60 -38.39
C ASP A 37 -1.64 -7.73 -37.16
N LEU A 38 -0.94 -7.94 -36.04
CA LEU A 38 -1.10 -7.16 -34.81
C LEU A 38 -0.78 -5.66 -34.97
N PRO A 39 0.24 -5.24 -35.73
CA PRO A 39 0.48 -3.81 -35.99
C PRO A 39 -0.66 -3.14 -36.75
N GLU A 40 -1.34 -3.85 -37.65
CA GLU A 40 -2.50 -3.33 -38.38
C GLU A 40 -3.69 -3.08 -37.45
N ALA A 41 -4.00 -4.04 -36.57
CA ALA A 41 -5.01 -3.87 -35.53
C ALA A 41 -4.68 -2.68 -34.60
N VAL A 42 -3.42 -2.52 -34.22
CA VAL A 42 -2.98 -1.36 -33.43
C VAL A 42 -3.18 -0.05 -34.18
N SER A 43 -2.88 -0.01 -35.49
CA SER A 43 -3.09 1.19 -36.31
C SER A 43 -4.56 1.59 -36.35
N LEU A 44 -5.47 0.62 -36.57
CA LEU A 44 -6.92 0.85 -36.57
C LEU A 44 -7.42 1.33 -35.21
N PHE A 45 -6.95 0.73 -34.12
CA PHE A 45 -7.26 1.24 -32.77
C PHE A 45 -6.70 2.63 -32.54
N HIS A 46 -5.50 2.93 -33.02
CA HIS A 46 -4.88 4.24 -32.87
C HIS A 46 -5.69 5.34 -33.56
N GLU A 47 -6.13 5.10 -34.80
CA GLU A 47 -6.97 6.04 -35.56
C GLU A 47 -8.32 6.29 -34.88
N ALA A 48 -8.99 5.23 -34.43
CA ALA A 48 -10.26 5.33 -33.71
C ALA A 48 -10.09 5.96 -32.32
N ALA A 49 -8.99 5.66 -31.62
CA ALA A 49 -8.69 6.19 -30.29
C ALA A 49 -8.39 7.69 -30.29
N LEU A 50 -7.66 8.18 -31.30
CA LEU A 50 -7.40 9.61 -31.50
C LEU A 50 -8.67 10.42 -31.70
N GLN A 51 -9.69 9.81 -32.29
CA GLN A 51 -11.00 10.42 -32.54
C GLN A 51 -12.00 10.20 -31.39
N GLY A 52 -11.54 9.66 -30.26
CA GLY A 52 -12.33 9.59 -29.03
C GLY A 52 -13.07 8.27 -28.80
N HIS A 53 -12.87 7.24 -29.62
CA HIS A 53 -13.60 5.98 -29.45
C HIS A 53 -13.14 5.24 -28.17
N PRO A 54 -14.03 5.05 -27.16
CA PRO A 54 -13.64 4.51 -25.84
C PRO A 54 -13.09 3.08 -25.88
N GLY A 55 -13.69 2.20 -26.70
CA GLY A 55 -13.22 0.82 -26.89
C GLY A 55 -11.82 0.75 -27.51
N ALA A 56 -11.60 1.43 -28.64
CA ALA A 56 -10.29 1.57 -29.26
C ALA A 56 -9.22 2.18 -28.32
N GLN A 57 -9.57 3.20 -27.51
CA GLN A 57 -8.64 3.73 -26.49
C GLN A 57 -8.27 2.67 -25.46
N TYR A 58 -9.23 1.85 -25.02
CA TYR A 58 -8.96 0.73 -24.12
C TYR A 58 -8.04 -0.31 -24.78
N GLU A 59 -8.35 -0.75 -25.99
CA GLU A 59 -7.57 -1.78 -26.69
C GLU A 59 -6.16 -1.29 -27.05
N LEU A 60 -6.00 -0.03 -27.41
CA LEU A 60 -4.68 0.57 -27.59
C LEU A 60 -3.87 0.58 -26.28
N GLY A 61 -4.52 0.85 -25.14
CA GLY A 61 -3.93 0.71 -23.82
C GLY A 61 -3.50 -0.74 -23.51
N VAL A 62 -4.30 -1.73 -23.91
CA VAL A 62 -3.97 -3.16 -23.81
C VAL A 62 -2.77 -3.52 -24.68
N SER A 63 -2.71 -3.02 -25.92
CA SER A 63 -1.59 -3.25 -26.83
C SER A 63 -0.26 -2.68 -26.30
N TYR A 64 -0.27 -1.46 -25.78
CA TYR A 64 0.89 -0.88 -25.08
C TYR A 64 1.26 -1.65 -23.81
N CYS A 65 0.28 -2.15 -23.05
CA CYS A 65 0.56 -2.95 -21.84
C CYS A 65 1.30 -4.25 -22.19
N ARG A 66 0.86 -4.93 -23.25
CA ARG A 66 1.32 -6.29 -23.61
C ARG A 66 2.43 -6.32 -24.64
N GLY A 67 2.77 -5.18 -25.24
CA GLY A 67 3.67 -5.13 -26.38
C GLY A 67 3.12 -5.84 -27.64
N ARG A 68 1.79 -5.94 -27.80
CA ARG A 68 1.16 -6.62 -28.95
C ARG A 68 1.04 -5.67 -30.13
N GLY A 69 1.75 -5.94 -31.22
CA GLY A 69 1.73 -5.09 -32.42
C GLY A 69 2.38 -3.71 -32.24
N ILE A 70 2.88 -3.40 -31.05
CA ILE A 70 3.52 -2.13 -30.69
C ILE A 70 4.52 -2.35 -29.54
N LYS A 71 5.52 -1.47 -29.44
CA LYS A 71 6.49 -1.54 -28.32
C LYS A 71 5.77 -1.33 -26.99
N GLN A 72 6.04 -2.24 -26.04
CA GLN A 72 5.48 -2.18 -24.69
C GLN A 72 5.81 -0.83 -24.01
N SER A 73 4.82 -0.21 -23.37
CA SER A 73 4.96 1.01 -22.58
C SER A 73 3.87 1.11 -21.53
N SER A 74 4.25 1.01 -20.26
CA SER A 74 3.33 1.13 -19.13
C SER A 74 2.74 2.54 -18.99
N GLU A 75 3.51 3.56 -19.37
CA GLU A 75 3.09 4.97 -19.34
C GLU A 75 2.01 5.24 -20.40
N ASN A 76 2.26 4.82 -21.65
CA ASN A 76 1.26 4.98 -22.72
C ASN A 76 0.00 4.15 -22.43
N ALA A 77 0.15 2.94 -21.89
CA ALA A 77 -0.99 2.13 -21.47
C ALA A 77 -1.85 2.88 -20.44
N LEU A 78 -1.24 3.50 -19.43
CA LEU A 78 -1.95 4.29 -18.43
C LEU A 78 -2.67 5.48 -19.06
N GLN A 79 -2.01 6.27 -19.90
CA GLN A 79 -2.61 7.42 -20.56
C GLN A 79 -3.85 7.04 -21.36
N TRP A 80 -3.79 5.95 -22.14
CA TRP A 80 -4.91 5.49 -22.95
C TRP A 80 -6.05 4.88 -22.12
N PHE A 81 -5.73 4.14 -21.05
CA PHE A 81 -6.76 3.69 -20.09
C PHE A 81 -7.45 4.87 -19.41
N THR A 82 -6.71 5.91 -19.03
CA THR A 82 -7.29 7.12 -18.43
C THR A 82 -8.26 7.81 -19.39
N ARG A 83 -7.86 8.01 -20.65
CA ARG A 83 -8.76 8.60 -21.68
C ARG A 83 -10.01 7.75 -21.91
N SER A 84 -9.86 6.43 -22.01
CA SER A 84 -10.98 5.51 -22.16
C SER A 84 -11.94 5.55 -20.96
N ALA A 85 -11.39 5.66 -19.75
CA ALA A 85 -12.16 5.79 -18.51
C ALA A 85 -12.87 7.15 -18.41
N GLU A 86 -12.24 8.24 -18.86
CA GLU A 86 -12.86 9.57 -18.97
C GLU A 86 -14.05 9.56 -19.94
N ASN A 87 -13.98 8.76 -21.00
CA ASN A 87 -15.08 8.48 -21.92
C ASN A 87 -16.08 7.41 -21.40
N GLY A 88 -15.94 7.00 -20.14
CA GLY A 88 -16.91 6.14 -19.46
C GLY A 88 -16.80 4.65 -19.76
N TYR A 89 -15.76 4.16 -20.43
CA TYR A 89 -15.67 2.75 -20.81
C TYR A 89 -15.55 1.83 -19.57
N PRO A 90 -16.48 0.87 -19.36
CA PRO A 90 -16.53 0.10 -18.11
C PRO A 90 -15.26 -0.70 -17.77
N LYS A 91 -14.61 -1.31 -18.77
CA LYS A 91 -13.36 -2.05 -18.57
C LYS A 91 -12.20 -1.11 -18.22
N ALA A 92 -12.16 0.09 -18.82
CA ALA A 92 -11.13 1.09 -18.51
C ALA A 92 -11.32 1.69 -17.12
N LEU A 93 -12.56 2.02 -16.76
CA LEU A 93 -12.95 2.44 -15.41
C LEU A 93 -12.56 1.40 -14.36
N HIS A 94 -12.82 0.12 -14.63
CA HIS A 94 -12.36 -0.98 -13.77
C HIS A 94 -10.84 -0.98 -13.61
N ASN A 95 -10.11 -0.96 -14.72
CA ASN A 95 -8.65 -1.02 -14.70
C ASN A 95 -8.02 0.17 -13.98
N LEU A 96 -8.53 1.38 -14.23
CA LEU A 96 -8.08 2.58 -13.53
C LEU A 96 -8.43 2.52 -12.03
N GLY A 97 -9.59 1.96 -11.69
CA GLY A 97 -9.98 1.67 -10.32
C GLY A 97 -9.03 0.71 -9.62
N VAL A 98 -8.62 -0.38 -10.28
CA VAL A 98 -7.60 -1.30 -9.76
C VAL A 98 -6.29 -0.58 -9.54
N ARG A 99 -5.82 0.22 -10.50
CA ARG A 99 -4.56 0.97 -10.37
C ARG A 99 -4.56 1.95 -9.19
N HIS A 100 -5.63 2.71 -8.99
CA HIS A 100 -5.77 3.56 -7.80
C HIS A 100 -5.90 2.76 -6.51
N SER A 101 -6.47 1.55 -6.55
CA SER A 101 -6.59 0.71 -5.35
C SER A 101 -5.23 0.20 -4.83
N ILE A 102 -4.26 -0.01 -5.73
CA ILE A 102 -2.93 -0.56 -5.42
C ILE A 102 -1.76 0.43 -5.65
N GLY A 103 -2.04 1.66 -6.08
CA GLY A 103 -1.01 2.68 -6.36
C GLY A 103 -0.11 2.38 -7.58
N LYS A 104 -0.55 1.57 -8.54
CA LYS A 104 0.29 1.14 -9.68
C LYS A 104 0.28 2.17 -10.82
N GLY A 105 1.31 3.02 -10.82
CA GLY A 105 1.52 4.08 -11.82
C GLY A 105 0.68 5.32 -11.60
N VAL A 106 -0.09 5.37 -10.51
CA VAL A 106 -0.91 6.48 -10.03
C VAL A 106 -0.88 6.47 -8.51
N ASP A 107 -1.19 7.59 -7.87
CA ASP A 107 -1.32 7.61 -6.41
C ASP A 107 -2.40 6.63 -5.94
N GLN A 108 -2.08 5.90 -4.87
CA GLN A 108 -3.03 5.02 -4.23
C GLN A 108 -4.15 5.86 -3.60
N ASP A 109 -5.38 5.60 -4.01
CA ASP A 109 -6.57 6.30 -3.56
C ASP A 109 -7.76 5.35 -3.59
N ALA A 110 -8.07 4.77 -2.44
CA ALA A 110 -9.19 3.85 -2.29
C ALA A 110 -10.55 4.52 -2.56
N VAL A 111 -10.69 5.82 -2.28
CA VAL A 111 -11.94 6.57 -2.52
C VAL A 111 -12.15 6.76 -4.01
N ARG A 112 -11.09 7.14 -4.73
CA ARG A 112 -11.11 7.25 -6.18
C ARG A 112 -11.31 5.89 -6.85
N ALA A 113 -10.66 4.85 -6.35
CA ALA A 113 -10.88 3.48 -6.82
C ALA A 113 -12.34 3.06 -6.66
N ALA A 114 -12.94 3.29 -5.48
CA ALA A 114 -14.35 2.99 -5.24
C ALA A 114 -15.29 3.77 -6.17
N ARG A 115 -15.00 5.03 -6.46
CA ARG A 115 -15.78 5.83 -7.42
C ARG A 115 -15.70 5.26 -8.84
N LEU A 116 -14.51 4.88 -9.28
CA LEU A 116 -14.30 4.27 -10.59
C LEU A 116 -14.98 2.90 -10.70
N PHE A 117 -14.89 2.08 -9.65
CA PHE A 117 -15.63 0.82 -9.58
C PHE A 117 -17.13 1.04 -9.58
N LEU A 118 -17.63 2.04 -8.86
CA LEU A 118 -19.06 2.41 -8.88
C LEU A 118 -19.53 2.77 -10.28
N GLN A 119 -18.77 3.60 -11.02
CA GLN A 119 -19.10 3.98 -12.39
C GLN A 119 -19.11 2.79 -13.36
N ALA A 120 -18.16 1.87 -13.22
CA ALA A 120 -18.13 0.65 -14.02
C ALA A 120 -19.26 -0.33 -13.61
N ALA A 121 -19.51 -0.47 -12.31
CA ALA A 121 -20.50 -1.36 -11.74
C ALA A 121 -21.93 -0.94 -12.10
N SER A 122 -22.20 0.37 -12.13
CA SER A 122 -23.48 0.93 -12.58
C SER A 122 -23.76 0.68 -14.06
N GLN A 123 -22.71 0.43 -14.85
CA GLN A 123 -22.81 0.03 -16.26
C GLN A 123 -22.85 -1.48 -16.46
N GLY A 124 -23.00 -2.27 -15.39
CA GLY A 124 -23.10 -3.72 -15.47
C GLY A 124 -21.76 -4.46 -15.47
N HIS A 125 -20.62 -3.78 -15.22
CA HIS A 125 -19.33 -4.46 -15.18
C HIS A 125 -19.19 -5.33 -13.93
N THR A 126 -19.38 -6.63 -14.11
CA THR A 126 -19.47 -7.66 -13.07
C THR A 126 -18.28 -7.67 -12.10
N LEU A 127 -17.04 -7.57 -12.60
CA LEU A 127 -15.86 -7.52 -11.72
C LEU A 127 -15.81 -6.24 -10.88
N SER A 128 -16.32 -5.12 -11.39
CA SER A 128 -16.41 -3.88 -10.62
C SER A 128 -17.53 -3.93 -9.59
N GLN A 129 -18.66 -4.57 -9.90
CA GLN A 129 -19.72 -4.85 -8.92
C GLN A 129 -19.17 -5.66 -7.75
N PHE A 130 -18.41 -6.72 -8.03
CA PHE A 130 -17.75 -7.52 -7.00
C PHE A 130 -16.73 -6.69 -6.17
N LYS A 131 -15.84 -5.94 -6.82
CA LYS A 131 -14.84 -5.11 -6.11
C LYS A 131 -15.51 -4.06 -5.23
N LEU A 132 -16.59 -3.45 -5.70
CA LEU A 132 -17.36 -2.48 -4.95
C LEU A 132 -18.09 -3.12 -3.76
N ALA A 133 -18.64 -4.33 -3.93
CA ALA A 133 -19.23 -5.09 -2.84
C ALA A 133 -18.20 -5.38 -1.73
N VAL A 134 -16.99 -5.81 -2.10
CA VAL A 134 -15.88 -6.00 -1.16
C VAL A 134 -15.51 -4.69 -0.46
N MET A 135 -15.44 -3.58 -1.19
CA MET A 135 -15.14 -2.27 -0.61
C MET A 135 -16.20 -1.82 0.42
N TYR A 136 -17.49 -2.00 0.12
CA TYR A 136 -18.57 -1.74 1.08
C TYR A 136 -18.55 -2.70 2.27
N LYS A 137 -18.17 -3.96 2.07
CA LYS A 137 -18.07 -4.95 3.14
C LYS A 137 -16.92 -4.62 4.10
N LEU A 138 -15.80 -4.12 3.59
CA LEU A 138 -14.58 -3.86 4.35
C LEU A 138 -14.47 -2.41 4.85
N GLY A 139 -15.32 -1.50 4.36
CA GLY A 139 -15.18 -0.06 4.63
C GLY A 139 -13.94 0.56 3.97
N TRP A 140 -13.46 0.00 2.86
CA TRP A 140 -12.25 0.45 2.19
C TRP A 140 -12.59 1.39 1.04
N GLY A 141 -12.23 2.67 1.15
CA GLY A 141 -12.55 3.70 0.15
C GLY A 141 -14.02 4.17 0.17
N VAL A 142 -14.89 3.48 0.91
CA VAL A 142 -16.30 3.82 1.15
C VAL A 142 -16.64 3.53 2.60
N GLN A 143 -17.71 4.15 3.12
CA GLN A 143 -18.25 3.78 4.43
C GLN A 143 -18.74 2.33 4.38
N GLN A 144 -18.39 1.53 5.40
CA GLN A 144 -18.86 0.15 5.51
C GLN A 144 -20.39 0.11 5.56
N LYS A 145 -20.99 -0.69 4.68
CA LYS A 145 -22.45 -0.88 4.55
C LYS A 145 -22.73 -2.29 4.07
N ASP A 146 -23.11 -3.18 4.98
CA ASP A 146 -23.38 -4.59 4.66
C ASP A 146 -24.51 -4.75 3.65
N GLU A 147 -25.59 -3.97 3.78
CA GLU A 147 -26.72 -3.98 2.83
C GLU A 147 -26.31 -3.61 1.39
N GLU A 148 -25.44 -2.61 1.23
CA GLU A 148 -24.90 -2.23 -0.08
C GLU A 148 -23.97 -3.31 -0.62
N ALA A 149 -23.13 -3.90 0.24
CA ALA A 149 -22.29 -5.02 -0.16
C ALA A 149 -23.13 -6.20 -0.70
N GLU A 150 -24.19 -6.59 0.00
CA GLU A 150 -25.11 -7.65 -0.42
C GLU A 150 -25.79 -7.35 -1.75
N LYS A 151 -26.24 -6.11 -1.94
CA LYS A 151 -26.82 -5.65 -3.20
C LYS A 151 -25.84 -5.80 -4.36
N TRP A 152 -24.60 -5.34 -4.19
CA TRP A 152 -23.57 -5.42 -5.24
C TRP A 152 -23.09 -6.86 -5.48
N PHE A 153 -23.01 -7.71 -4.45
CA PHE A 153 -22.75 -9.14 -4.61
C PHE A 153 -23.85 -9.83 -5.41
N SER A 154 -25.12 -9.49 -5.13
CA SER A 154 -26.27 -10.05 -5.84
C SER A 154 -26.27 -9.65 -7.31
N LEU A 155 -25.94 -8.40 -7.61
CA LEU A 155 -25.79 -7.92 -8.99
C LEU A 155 -24.65 -8.60 -9.73
N ALA A 156 -23.52 -8.82 -9.05
CA ALA A 156 -22.41 -9.56 -9.63
C ALA A 156 -22.82 -11.01 -9.97
N GLY A 157 -23.52 -11.71 -9.07
CA GLY A 157 -23.93 -13.11 -9.26
C GLY A 157 -25.08 -13.36 -10.27
N GLY A 158 -25.85 -12.33 -10.64
CA GLY A 158 -27.07 -12.46 -11.45
C GLY A 158 -26.89 -12.32 -12.96
N THR A 159 -25.71 -11.96 -13.46
CA THR A 159 -25.47 -11.72 -14.90
C THR A 159 -24.58 -12.83 -15.49
N GLY A 160 -25.20 -13.73 -16.24
CA GLY A 160 -24.60 -14.99 -16.69
C GLY A 160 -23.37 -14.88 -17.60
N LYS A 161 -22.38 -15.73 -17.28
CA LYS A 161 -21.46 -16.51 -18.15
C LYS A 161 -20.20 -17.01 -17.42
N ASN A 162 -20.14 -16.89 -16.09
CA ASN A 162 -19.11 -17.54 -15.27
C ASN A 162 -19.78 -18.32 -14.13
N GLU A 163 -19.91 -19.63 -14.30
CA GLU A 163 -20.51 -20.56 -13.33
C GLU A 163 -19.75 -20.60 -11.98
N ALA A 164 -18.58 -19.96 -11.89
CA ALA A 164 -17.77 -19.85 -10.67
C ALA A 164 -18.24 -18.80 -9.64
N MET A 165 -19.24 -17.97 -9.95
CA MET A 165 -19.65 -16.84 -9.08
C MET A 165 -20.90 -17.08 -8.23
N PHE A 166 -21.68 -18.13 -8.50
CA PHE A 166 -22.83 -18.53 -7.68
C PHE A 166 -22.46 -18.91 -6.22
N PRO A 167 -21.33 -19.60 -5.95
CA PRO A 167 -20.95 -20.02 -4.59
C PRO A 167 -20.62 -18.86 -3.62
N LEU A 168 -20.11 -17.73 -4.12
CA LEU A 168 -19.58 -16.66 -3.27
C LEU A 168 -20.65 -15.87 -2.51
N SER A 169 -21.84 -15.72 -3.11
CA SER A 169 -23.00 -15.10 -2.46
C SER A 169 -23.57 -15.96 -1.34
N GLU A 170 -23.32 -17.27 -1.39
CA GLU A 170 -23.77 -18.26 -0.41
C GLU A 170 -22.77 -18.41 0.74
N ILE A 171 -21.46 -18.34 0.44
CA ILE A 171 -20.38 -18.27 1.45
C ILE A 171 -20.46 -16.96 2.25
N ALA A 172 -20.73 -15.82 1.59
CA ALA A 172 -20.92 -14.53 2.27
C ALA A 172 -22.11 -14.51 3.25
N LYS A 173 -23.10 -15.40 3.04
CA LYS A 173 -24.25 -15.58 3.93
C LYS A 173 -23.99 -16.55 5.09
N GLN A 174 -22.92 -17.35 5.05
CA GLN A 174 -22.70 -18.45 5.99
C GLN A 174 -21.43 -18.34 6.87
N GLU A 175 -20.42 -17.51 6.56
CA GLU A 175 -19.13 -17.56 7.29
C GLU A 175 -18.76 -16.28 8.07
N ASN A 176 -18.38 -16.47 9.34
CA ASN A 176 -17.87 -15.44 10.26
C ASN A 176 -16.34 -15.24 10.17
N ASP A 177 -15.65 -16.02 9.32
CA ASP A 177 -14.20 -15.95 9.11
C ASP A 177 -13.85 -15.15 7.86
N ARG A 178 -13.61 -13.86 8.09
CA ARG A 178 -13.27 -12.84 7.10
C ARG A 178 -12.04 -13.22 6.25
N ALA A 179 -11.06 -13.93 6.82
CA ALA A 179 -9.79 -14.23 6.14
C ALA A 179 -9.94 -15.38 5.14
N ARG A 180 -10.70 -16.42 5.49
CA ARG A 180 -11.00 -17.54 4.60
C ARG A 180 -11.86 -17.11 3.42
N TRP A 181 -12.90 -16.32 3.68
CA TRP A 181 -13.76 -15.76 2.63
C TRP A 181 -12.97 -14.88 1.65
N LEU A 182 -12.12 -13.97 2.15
CA LEU A 182 -11.25 -13.13 1.32
C LEU A 182 -10.34 -13.98 0.42
N LYS A 183 -9.75 -15.04 0.98
CA LYS A 183 -8.87 -15.96 0.26
C LYS A 183 -9.61 -16.70 -0.86
N GLU A 184 -10.83 -17.16 -0.60
CA GLU A 184 -11.62 -17.92 -1.58
C GLU A 184 -12.23 -17.02 -2.67
N ALA A 185 -12.69 -15.82 -2.28
CA ALA A 185 -13.19 -14.81 -3.20
C ALA A 185 -12.09 -14.23 -4.11
N MET A 186 -10.85 -14.13 -3.61
CA MET A 186 -9.68 -13.80 -4.43
C MET A 186 -9.27 -14.92 -5.38
N LYS A 187 -9.43 -16.19 -4.97
CA LYS A 187 -9.20 -17.36 -5.83
C LYS A 187 -10.20 -17.44 -6.98
N LEU A 188 -11.48 -17.20 -6.70
CA LEU A 188 -12.59 -17.39 -7.63
C LEU A 188 -12.87 -16.16 -8.52
N GLY A 189 -12.53 -14.95 -8.05
CA GLY A 189 -12.81 -13.68 -8.75
C GLY A 189 -11.82 -13.26 -9.85
N TYR A 190 -10.84 -14.10 -10.23
CA TYR A 190 -9.69 -13.64 -11.03
C TYR A 190 -9.38 -14.36 -12.35
N THR A 191 -10.19 -15.30 -12.83
CA THR A 191 -9.92 -15.90 -14.16
C THR A 191 -10.70 -15.24 -15.28
N GLY A 192 -10.60 -13.92 -15.40
CA GLY A 192 -10.70 -13.27 -16.69
C GLY A 192 -9.34 -13.39 -17.37
N ASN A 193 -9.22 -14.26 -18.38
CA ASN A 193 -7.98 -14.57 -19.13
C ASN A 193 -7.35 -13.35 -19.87
N GLU A 194 -7.80 -12.12 -19.60
CA GLU A 194 -7.41 -10.91 -20.32
C GLU A 194 -6.08 -10.28 -19.85
N PHE A 195 -5.32 -10.83 -18.87
CA PHE A 195 -4.01 -10.28 -18.48
C PHE A 195 -2.95 -11.28 -18.00
N LYS A 196 -2.98 -12.55 -18.44
CA LYS A 196 -1.93 -13.53 -18.10
C LYS A 196 -0.49 -13.08 -18.40
N ASN A 197 -0.29 -12.13 -19.33
CA ASN A 197 1.05 -11.77 -19.84
C ASN A 197 1.43 -10.29 -19.65
N CYS A 198 0.66 -9.46 -18.94
CA CYS A 198 1.20 -8.16 -18.45
C CYS A 198 1.72 -8.38 -17.03
N GLU A 199 2.82 -9.12 -16.93
CA GLU A 199 3.65 -9.33 -15.73
C GLU A 199 2.89 -9.86 -14.49
N GLU A 200 3.18 -11.13 -14.18
CA GLU A 200 2.79 -11.90 -12.99
C GLU A 200 2.11 -11.10 -11.87
N PHE A 201 0.78 -11.25 -11.81
CA PHE A 201 0.00 -10.93 -10.63
C PHE A 201 0.26 -12.01 -9.57
N ASN A 202 1.34 -11.87 -8.80
CA ASN A 202 1.39 -12.45 -7.46
C ASN A 202 0.56 -11.54 -6.53
N LEU A 203 -0.76 -11.66 -6.57
CA LEU A 203 -1.64 -11.25 -5.47
C LEU A 203 -1.56 -12.31 -4.37
N LEU A 204 -0.37 -12.49 -3.81
CA LEU A 204 -0.19 -13.24 -2.58
C LEU A 204 -0.56 -12.29 -1.44
N ASN A 205 -1.71 -12.49 -0.82
CA ASN A 205 -2.06 -11.93 0.50
C ASN A 205 -1.86 -10.40 0.69
N LEU A 206 -2.54 -9.57 -0.09
CA LEU A 206 -2.64 -8.13 0.23
C LEU A 206 -3.55 -7.92 1.43
N ASN A 207 -2.96 -7.59 2.58
CA ASN A 207 -3.66 -7.01 3.71
C ASN A 207 -2.85 -5.79 4.21
N PRO A 208 -2.97 -4.62 3.55
CA PRO A 208 -2.23 -3.43 3.94
C PRO A 208 -2.39 -3.13 5.43
N GLY A 209 -1.26 -2.91 6.12
CA GLY A 209 -1.24 -2.66 7.56
C GLY A 209 -1.50 -3.91 8.41
N ALA A 210 -1.22 -5.11 7.91
CA ALA A 210 -1.42 -6.34 8.67
C ALA A 210 -0.49 -6.41 9.88
N ILE A 211 0.75 -5.91 9.77
CA ILE A 211 1.65 -5.79 10.92
C ILE A 211 1.04 -4.92 12.02
N LEU A 212 0.49 -3.75 11.67
CA LEU A 212 -0.14 -2.84 12.64
C LEU A 212 -1.38 -3.48 13.29
N ARG A 213 -2.19 -4.20 12.49
CA ARG A 213 -3.40 -4.87 12.97
C ARG A 213 -3.07 -6.03 13.91
N GLU A 214 -2.20 -6.95 13.49
CA GLU A 214 -1.79 -8.09 14.31
C GLU A 214 -1.12 -7.62 15.60
N THR A 215 -0.32 -6.55 15.54
CA THR A 215 0.28 -5.94 16.74
C THR A 215 -0.79 -5.38 17.68
N HIS A 216 -1.77 -4.66 17.15
CA HIS A 216 -2.88 -4.13 17.94
C HIS A 216 -3.70 -5.25 18.60
N GLU A 217 -4.05 -6.30 17.85
CA GLU A 217 -4.76 -7.47 18.38
C GLU A 217 -3.94 -8.18 19.47
N HIS A 218 -2.62 -8.32 19.29
CA HIS A 218 -1.75 -8.94 20.28
C HIS A 218 -1.67 -8.10 21.57
N ILE A 219 -1.53 -6.78 21.46
CA ILE A 219 -1.55 -5.86 22.60
C ILE A 219 -2.87 -5.95 23.36
N GLN A 220 -4.01 -5.99 22.65
CA GLN A 220 -5.32 -6.19 23.26
C GLN A 220 -5.39 -7.51 24.02
N SER A 221 -4.82 -8.59 23.46
CA SER A 221 -4.77 -9.89 24.14
C SER A 221 -3.92 -9.86 25.42
N ILE A 222 -2.80 -9.12 25.44
CA ILE A 222 -1.90 -9.04 26.61
C ILE A 222 -2.51 -8.15 27.72
N LEU A 223 -3.08 -7.00 27.34
CA LEU A 223 -3.59 -6.03 28.29
C LEU A 223 -5.01 -6.34 28.76
N GLY A 224 -5.81 -7.05 27.96
CA GLY A 224 -7.21 -7.35 28.26
C GLY A 224 -8.00 -6.09 28.59
N GLU A 225 -8.79 -6.11 29.67
CA GLU A 225 -9.59 -4.96 30.11
C GLU A 225 -8.76 -3.73 30.52
N GLU A 226 -7.46 -3.87 30.82
CA GLU A 226 -6.63 -2.74 31.25
C GLU A 226 -6.47 -1.69 30.16
N ILE A 227 -6.42 -2.09 28.89
CA ILE A 227 -6.26 -1.16 27.76
C ILE A 227 -7.39 -0.12 27.70
N SER A 228 -8.60 -0.48 28.15
CA SER A 228 -9.76 0.42 28.20
C SER A 228 -9.59 1.57 29.20
N LYS A 229 -8.70 1.40 30.18
CA LYS A 229 -8.41 2.38 31.24
C LYS A 229 -7.27 3.31 30.87
N ILE A 230 -6.52 3.01 29.82
CA ILE A 230 -5.38 3.82 29.38
C ILE A 230 -5.88 4.94 28.47
N THR A 231 -5.44 6.15 28.77
CA THR A 231 -5.77 7.35 27.98
C THR A 231 -4.49 8.05 27.53
N LEU A 232 -4.63 8.92 26.55
CA LEU A 232 -3.55 9.80 26.10
C LEU A 232 -3.33 10.93 27.11
N GLU A 233 -2.21 10.94 27.81
CA GLU A 233 -1.88 11.98 28.80
C GLU A 233 -1.32 13.25 28.13
N ARG A 234 -0.43 13.05 27.15
CA ARG A 234 0.24 14.13 26.43
C ARG A 234 0.58 13.69 25.00
N VAL A 235 0.52 14.63 24.07
CA VAL A 235 0.94 14.43 22.67
C VAL A 235 1.67 15.67 22.19
N VAL A 236 2.72 15.44 21.41
CA VAL A 236 3.46 16.48 20.70
C VAL A 236 3.62 16.04 19.26
N ILE A 237 3.14 16.87 18.33
CA ILE A 237 3.37 16.70 16.89
C ILE A 237 4.58 17.55 16.55
N GLY A 238 5.78 16.98 16.68
CA GLY A 238 7.04 17.65 16.36
C GLY A 238 7.36 17.58 14.86
N LEU A 239 8.37 18.32 14.43
CA LEU A 239 8.78 18.42 13.02
C LEU A 239 9.19 17.05 12.44
N PHE A 240 10.02 16.30 13.18
CA PHE A 240 10.54 15.01 12.76
C PHE A 240 9.77 13.82 13.33
N PHE A 241 9.28 13.95 14.57
CA PHE A 241 8.58 12.88 15.26
C PHE A 241 7.35 13.40 16.00
N THR A 242 6.30 12.59 15.95
CA THR A 242 5.11 12.71 16.78
C THR A 242 5.32 11.79 17.98
N GLY A 243 5.25 12.36 19.18
CA GLY A 243 5.42 11.64 20.43
C GLY A 243 4.15 11.68 21.27
N VAL A 244 3.97 10.62 22.06
CA VAL A 244 2.89 10.51 23.04
C VAL A 244 3.42 10.07 24.40
N LYS A 245 2.68 10.44 25.44
CA LYS A 245 2.75 9.84 26.78
C LYS A 245 1.35 9.36 27.15
N LEU A 246 1.26 8.12 27.60
CA LEU A 246 0.01 7.50 28.05
C LEU A 246 -0.17 7.71 29.55
N SER A 247 -1.40 7.55 30.04
CA SER A 247 -1.75 7.74 31.47
C SER A 247 -1.08 6.76 32.44
N ASN A 248 -0.48 5.69 31.92
CA ASN A 248 0.36 4.77 32.70
C ASN A 248 1.83 5.23 32.78
N GLY A 249 2.14 6.42 32.26
CA GLY A 249 3.47 7.02 32.29
C GLY A 249 4.40 6.60 31.16
N LEU A 250 4.00 5.67 30.27
CA LEU A 250 4.84 5.19 29.17
C LEU A 250 4.70 6.04 27.91
N GLY A 251 5.80 6.14 27.17
CA GLY A 251 5.89 6.98 25.98
C GLY A 251 6.20 6.20 24.71
N GLY A 252 5.85 6.79 23.57
CA GLY A 252 6.10 6.20 22.26
C GLY A 252 6.19 7.30 21.22
N ILE A 253 6.93 7.04 20.14
CA ILE A 253 7.09 8.00 19.05
C ILE A 253 6.91 7.35 17.69
N CYS A 254 6.58 8.18 16.71
CA CYS A 254 6.44 7.83 15.30
C CYS A 254 6.99 8.98 14.48
N PHE A 255 7.58 8.71 13.32
CA PHE A 255 7.98 9.77 12.39
C PHE A 255 6.78 10.63 11.99
N THR A 256 6.94 11.96 11.99
CA THR A 256 5.86 12.87 11.57
C THR A 256 5.83 12.95 10.05
N PRO A 257 4.73 12.56 9.37
CA PRO A 257 4.62 12.65 7.92
C PRO A 257 4.31 14.08 7.48
N ILE A 258 5.20 15.04 7.78
CA ILE A 258 4.93 16.48 7.60
C ILE A 258 4.61 16.87 6.15
N LYS A 259 5.16 16.14 5.18
CA LYS A 259 4.90 16.33 3.74
C LYS A 259 3.43 16.06 3.35
N THR A 260 2.65 15.42 4.22
CA THR A 260 1.21 15.22 4.01
C THR A 260 0.38 16.43 4.43
N ILE A 261 0.99 17.42 5.11
CA ILE A 261 0.35 18.68 5.46
C ILE A 261 0.49 19.63 4.26
N PRO A 262 -0.61 20.13 3.67
CA PRO A 262 -0.52 21.03 2.52
C PRO A 262 0.23 22.33 2.89
N GLU A 263 1.15 22.77 2.04
CA GLU A 263 2.00 23.95 2.28
C GLU A 263 1.22 25.27 2.40
N ALA A 264 -0.01 25.32 1.87
CA ALA A 264 -0.79 26.55 1.70
C ALA A 264 -1.88 26.80 2.77
N VAL A 265 -1.88 26.09 3.90
CA VAL A 265 -2.89 26.29 4.96
C VAL A 265 -2.36 27.03 6.18
N CYS A 266 -2.86 28.25 6.38
CA CYS A 266 -2.66 29.07 7.58
C CYS A 266 -3.27 28.41 8.84
N CYS A 267 -4.32 27.59 8.65
CA CYS A 267 -4.91 26.79 9.72
C CYS A 267 -5.02 25.33 9.27
N PRO A 268 -4.15 24.43 9.77
CA PRO A 268 -4.16 23.03 9.37
C PRO A 268 -5.46 22.25 9.72
N SER A 269 -6.27 22.78 10.64
CA SER A 269 -7.62 22.24 10.91
C SER A 269 -8.58 22.49 9.73
N SER A 270 -8.40 23.57 8.97
CA SER A 270 -9.13 23.86 7.73
C SER A 270 -8.79 22.89 6.61
N ALA A 271 -7.56 22.32 6.59
CA ALA A 271 -7.18 21.25 5.69
C ALA A 271 -7.75 19.87 6.08
N ARG A 272 -8.42 19.76 7.23
CA ARG A 272 -8.78 18.46 7.86
C ARG A 272 -7.59 17.50 8.05
N ALA A 273 -6.37 18.03 7.93
CA ALA A 273 -5.13 17.28 8.06
C ALA A 273 -4.76 17.08 9.53
N MET A 274 -4.97 18.12 10.36
CA MET A 274 -4.68 18.04 11.79
C MET A 274 -5.74 17.28 12.59
N PRO A 275 -5.33 16.57 13.65
CA PRO A 275 -6.24 16.08 14.67
C PRO A 275 -6.85 17.25 15.47
N ASN A 276 -7.94 16.98 16.19
CA ASN A 276 -8.65 17.97 16.99
C ASN A 276 -7.79 18.50 18.14
N SER A 277 -7.00 19.53 17.84
CA SER A 277 -6.04 20.14 18.76
C SER A 277 -6.73 20.63 20.02
N GLY A 278 -6.10 20.41 21.19
CA GLY A 278 -6.69 20.71 22.50
C GLY A 278 -7.73 19.71 23.01
N ARG A 279 -8.11 18.69 22.22
CA ARG A 279 -9.09 17.66 22.60
C ARG A 279 -8.54 16.23 22.63
N LEU A 280 -7.23 16.06 22.46
CA LEU A 280 -6.57 14.75 22.46
C LEU A 280 -6.22 14.24 23.86
N LYS A 281 -6.00 15.15 24.82
CA LYS A 281 -5.70 14.75 26.19
C LYS A 281 -6.92 14.10 26.83
N GLY A 282 -6.72 12.95 27.45
CA GLY A 282 -7.78 12.14 28.07
C GLY A 282 -8.53 11.24 27.09
N THR A 283 -8.25 11.29 25.78
CA THR A 283 -8.86 10.38 24.82
C THR A 283 -8.44 8.93 25.12
N PRO A 284 -9.40 7.98 25.20
CA PRO A 284 -9.08 6.56 25.35
C PRO A 284 -8.18 6.05 24.23
N VAL A 285 -7.17 5.25 24.54
CA VAL A 285 -6.23 4.76 23.52
C VAL A 285 -6.93 3.94 22.44
N LEU A 286 -7.98 3.18 22.80
CA LEU A 286 -8.77 2.39 21.86
C LEU A 286 -9.45 3.24 20.77
N GLU A 287 -9.86 4.48 21.10
CA GLU A 287 -10.42 5.41 20.12
C GLU A 287 -9.35 5.89 19.13
N LEU A 288 -8.16 6.24 19.65
CA LEU A 288 -7.02 6.66 18.82
C LEU A 288 -6.55 5.53 17.90
N LEU A 289 -6.55 4.28 18.36
CA LEU A 289 -6.11 3.13 17.57
C LEU A 289 -7.03 2.84 16.37
N GLN A 290 -8.28 3.34 16.34
CA GLN A 290 -9.15 3.24 15.16
C GLN A 290 -8.61 4.01 13.96
N GLU A 291 -7.77 5.03 14.18
CA GLU A 291 -7.16 5.82 13.10
C GLU A 291 -6.04 5.05 12.38
N LEU A 292 -5.54 3.92 12.93
CA LEU A 292 -4.58 3.05 12.24
C LEU A 292 -5.08 2.57 10.87
N TYR A 293 -6.40 2.42 10.73
CA TYR A 293 -7.06 1.87 9.55
C TYR A 293 -7.64 2.94 8.61
N LYS A 294 -7.37 4.22 8.90
CA LYS A 294 -7.87 5.36 8.12
C LYS A 294 -6.74 5.98 7.31
N SER A 295 -7.10 6.75 6.29
CA SER A 295 -6.13 7.33 5.33
C SER A 295 -5.38 8.56 5.84
N ASN A 296 -5.72 9.14 7.00
CA ASN A 296 -5.03 10.32 7.52
C ASN A 296 -3.70 9.92 8.16
N SER A 297 -2.59 10.19 7.46
CA SER A 297 -1.24 9.80 7.88
C SER A 297 -0.80 10.41 9.21
N LEU A 298 -1.25 11.63 9.53
CA LEU A 298 -0.87 12.30 10.77
C LEU A 298 -1.58 11.70 11.99
N ARG A 299 -2.88 11.42 11.87
CA ARG A 299 -3.63 10.70 12.91
C ARG A 299 -3.09 9.29 13.08
N LYS A 300 -2.77 8.61 11.97
CA LYS A 300 -2.10 7.32 11.97
C LYS A 300 -0.74 7.38 12.67
N ALA A 301 0.04 8.45 12.49
CA ALA A 301 1.30 8.64 13.19
C ALA A 301 1.11 8.72 14.72
N ILE A 302 0.07 9.43 15.20
CA ILE A 302 -0.30 9.43 16.62
C ILE A 302 -0.66 8.01 17.07
N SER A 303 -1.47 7.29 16.30
CA SER A 303 -1.88 5.93 16.67
C SER A 303 -0.73 4.94 16.70
N ILE A 304 0.24 5.05 15.77
CA ILE A 304 1.47 4.25 15.80
C ILE A 304 2.32 4.62 17.03
N ALA A 305 2.43 5.91 17.38
CA ALA A 305 3.12 6.34 18.60
C ALA A 305 2.45 5.78 19.87
N VAL A 306 1.11 5.75 19.91
CA VAL A 306 0.32 5.09 20.97
C VAL A 306 0.60 3.58 20.98
N LEU A 307 0.63 2.93 19.83
CA LEU A 307 0.91 1.50 19.71
C LEU A 307 2.34 1.15 20.16
N ASN A 308 3.33 2.01 19.89
CA ASN A 308 4.69 1.89 20.40
C ASN A 308 4.74 2.02 21.94
N ALA A 309 4.02 2.99 22.51
CA ALA A 309 3.92 3.14 23.97
C ALA A 309 3.20 1.95 24.65
N LEU A 310 2.17 1.41 24.00
CA LEU A 310 1.48 0.21 24.48
C LEU A 310 2.35 -1.05 24.31
N SER A 311 3.19 -1.13 23.28
CA SER A 311 4.16 -2.22 23.12
C SER A 311 5.14 -2.26 24.30
N GLU A 312 5.62 -1.10 24.73
CA GLU A 312 6.43 -0.97 25.95
C GLU A 312 5.65 -1.37 27.22
N THR A 313 4.35 -1.03 27.29
CA THR A 313 3.47 -1.47 28.39
C THR A 313 3.39 -3.00 28.45
N CYS A 314 3.22 -3.64 27.29
CA CYS A 314 3.21 -5.09 27.15
C CYS A 314 4.55 -5.71 27.54
N TRP A 315 5.68 -5.13 27.13
CA TRP A 315 7.00 -5.61 27.50
C TRP A 315 7.25 -5.58 29.01
N GLN A 316 6.83 -4.52 29.70
CA GLN A 316 6.97 -4.43 31.16
C GLN A 316 6.09 -5.45 31.90
N LYS A 317 4.91 -5.77 31.34
CA LYS A 317 3.98 -6.74 31.93
C LYS A 317 4.36 -8.19 31.63
N SER A 318 4.73 -8.47 30.39
CA SER A 318 5.07 -9.79 29.89
C SER A 318 6.22 -9.65 28.88
N PRO A 319 7.48 -9.70 29.35
CA PRO A 319 8.63 -9.67 28.47
C PRO A 319 8.53 -10.75 27.39
N PRO A 320 8.92 -10.45 26.15
CA PRO A 320 8.68 -11.34 25.02
C PRO A 320 9.60 -12.56 25.14
N GLN A 321 9.03 -13.76 25.09
CA GLN A 321 9.79 -15.01 25.16
C GLN A 321 10.27 -15.41 23.77
N GLY A 322 11.48 -15.96 23.66
CA GLY A 322 12.04 -16.42 22.38
C GLY A 322 12.70 -15.34 21.52
N TYR A 323 12.88 -14.13 22.06
CA TYR A 323 13.62 -13.05 21.42
C TYR A 323 14.78 -12.58 22.30
N GLU A 324 15.89 -12.23 21.66
CA GLU A 324 17.00 -11.52 22.28
C GLU A 324 16.75 -10.02 22.09
N VAL A 325 16.68 -9.29 23.20
CA VAL A 325 16.50 -7.83 23.20
C VAL A 325 17.76 -7.18 23.77
N GLN A 326 18.41 -6.36 22.96
CA GLN A 326 19.59 -5.58 23.35
C GLN A 326 19.23 -4.09 23.39
N SER A 327 19.65 -3.40 24.45
CA SER A 327 19.41 -1.96 24.64
C SER A 327 20.72 -1.17 24.52
N GLY A 328 20.63 0.06 24.01
CA GLY A 328 21.76 0.95 23.81
C GLY A 328 22.58 0.68 22.53
N ILE A 329 22.10 -0.20 21.65
CA ILE A 329 22.78 -0.60 20.42
C ILE A 329 21.99 -0.10 19.21
N ASP A 330 22.70 0.39 18.18
CA ASP A 330 22.08 0.77 16.91
C ASP A 330 21.94 -0.46 15.99
N ALA A 331 20.72 -0.75 15.55
CA ALA A 331 20.45 -1.85 14.63
C ALA A 331 21.28 -1.75 13.35
N LEU A 332 21.56 -0.53 12.86
CA LEU A 332 22.35 -0.31 11.64
C LEU A 332 23.84 -0.63 11.80
N GLU A 333 24.34 -0.65 13.03
CA GLU A 333 25.73 -1.03 13.33
C GLU A 333 25.90 -2.55 13.31
N VAL A 334 24.86 -3.29 13.72
CA VAL A 334 24.88 -4.76 13.86
C VAL A 334 24.33 -5.51 12.65
N VAL A 335 23.94 -4.80 11.57
CA VAL A 335 23.59 -5.45 10.30
C VAL A 335 24.82 -6.14 9.72
N GLU A 336 24.71 -7.45 9.57
CA GLU A 336 25.72 -8.29 8.94
C GLU A 336 25.54 -8.22 7.42
N ILE A 337 26.61 -7.85 6.71
CA ILE A 337 26.59 -7.70 5.25
C ILE A 337 27.70 -8.61 4.69
N PRO A 338 27.35 -9.75 4.09
CA PRO A 338 28.33 -10.60 3.42
C PRO A 338 29.11 -9.84 2.33
N GLU A 339 30.35 -10.24 2.08
CA GLU A 339 31.28 -9.49 1.20
C GLU A 339 30.72 -9.28 -0.21
N GLU A 340 30.01 -10.26 -0.75
CA GLU A 340 29.39 -10.21 -2.10
C GLU A 340 27.89 -9.91 -2.08
N ALA A 341 27.32 -9.58 -0.92
CA ALA A 341 25.89 -9.29 -0.80
C ALA A 341 25.49 -8.01 -1.56
N TYR A 342 24.40 -8.12 -2.32
CA TYR A 342 23.68 -7.00 -2.88
C TYR A 342 22.72 -6.42 -1.84
N VAL A 343 22.91 -5.15 -1.51
CA VAL A 343 22.14 -4.47 -0.46
C VAL A 343 21.06 -3.58 -1.09
N VAL A 344 19.83 -3.68 -0.59
CA VAL A 344 18.76 -2.73 -0.91
C VAL A 344 18.36 -2.01 0.37
N VAL A 345 18.41 -0.68 0.32
CA VAL A 345 18.00 0.19 1.43
C VAL A 345 16.71 0.90 1.04
N VAL A 346 15.64 0.66 1.79
CA VAL A 346 14.37 1.38 1.64
C VAL A 346 14.37 2.55 2.60
N GLY A 347 14.42 3.76 2.04
CA GLY A 347 14.46 5.02 2.76
C GLY A 347 15.85 5.67 2.88
N ALA A 348 15.88 6.97 3.15
CA ALA A 348 17.10 7.75 3.37
C ALA A 348 17.79 7.51 4.74
N LEU A 349 18.41 6.34 4.92
CA LEU A 349 19.15 5.98 6.15
C LEU A 349 20.62 6.47 6.12
N ALA A 350 20.83 7.79 6.20
CA ALA A 350 22.12 8.43 5.94
C ALA A 350 23.38 7.80 6.61
N PRO A 351 23.38 7.40 7.90
CA PRO A 351 24.55 6.74 8.50
C PRO A 351 24.90 5.42 7.82
N PHE A 352 23.89 4.63 7.44
CA PHE A 352 24.05 3.34 6.78
C PHE A 352 24.44 3.50 5.31
N LEU A 353 23.83 4.46 4.60
CA LEU A 353 24.22 4.81 3.23
C LEU A 353 25.70 5.21 3.17
N LYS A 354 26.19 5.98 4.14
CA LYS A 354 27.62 6.33 4.25
C LYS A 354 28.51 5.09 4.45
N LYS A 355 28.04 4.07 5.19
CA LYS A 355 28.75 2.78 5.37
C LYS A 355 28.80 2.01 4.03
N LEU A 356 27.70 1.96 3.29
CA LEU A 356 27.63 1.27 1.99
C LEU A 356 28.47 1.94 0.90
N ILE A 357 28.46 3.27 0.81
CA ILE A 357 29.30 4.01 -0.13
C ILE A 357 30.79 3.72 0.16
N LYS A 358 31.20 3.70 1.43
CA LYS A 358 32.57 3.35 1.82
C LYS A 358 32.93 1.89 1.52
N ARG A 359 31.96 0.98 1.57
CA ARG A 359 32.15 -0.43 1.19
C ARG A 359 32.54 -0.57 -0.29
N GLY A 360 32.13 0.35 -1.16
CA GLY A 360 32.53 0.36 -2.58
C GLY A 360 31.96 -0.79 -3.41
N LYS A 361 30.91 -1.46 -2.91
CA LYS A 361 30.21 -2.56 -3.58
C LYS A 361 28.82 -2.08 -4.04
N PRO A 362 28.21 -2.72 -5.06
CA PRO A 362 26.89 -2.32 -5.55
C PRO A 362 25.79 -2.41 -4.48
N PHE A 363 24.91 -1.41 -4.46
CA PHE A 363 23.69 -1.38 -3.64
C PHE A 363 22.64 -0.48 -4.31
N THR A 364 21.40 -0.53 -3.85
CA THR A 364 20.32 0.38 -4.29
C THR A 364 19.66 1.07 -3.11
N ILE A 365 19.27 2.32 -3.32
CA ILE A 365 18.43 3.11 -2.43
C ILE A 365 17.04 3.20 -3.06
N LEU A 366 16.06 2.53 -2.48
CA LEU A 366 14.65 2.71 -2.81
C LEU A 366 14.10 3.87 -1.99
N GLU A 367 13.76 4.98 -2.64
CA GLU A 367 13.25 6.16 -1.97
C GLU A 367 12.10 6.78 -2.79
N MET A 368 11.08 7.28 -2.09
CA MET A 368 9.93 7.95 -2.72
C MET A 368 10.30 9.38 -3.09
N ASP A 369 11.02 10.08 -2.22
CA ASP A 369 11.42 11.47 -2.46
C ASP A 369 12.94 11.62 -2.58
N PRO A 370 13.47 11.81 -3.82
CA PRO A 370 14.90 11.94 -4.05
C PRO A 370 15.52 13.18 -3.39
N SER A 371 14.73 14.21 -3.03
CA SER A 371 15.24 15.40 -2.34
C SER A 371 15.80 15.11 -0.93
N THR A 372 15.48 13.94 -0.38
CA THR A 372 16.00 13.47 0.91
C THR A 372 17.43 12.92 0.81
N LEU A 373 17.95 12.70 -0.39
CA LEU A 373 19.26 12.10 -0.65
C LEU A 373 20.32 13.15 -0.96
N LYS A 374 21.56 12.85 -0.59
CA LYS A 374 22.72 13.69 -0.90
C LYS A 374 23.21 13.45 -2.34
N PRO A 375 23.94 14.40 -2.94
CA PRO A 375 24.47 14.24 -4.30
C PRO A 375 25.30 12.97 -4.53
N ASN A 376 26.02 12.50 -3.51
CA ASN A 376 26.82 11.27 -3.58
C ASN A 376 26.01 9.98 -3.34
N GLU A 377 24.75 10.09 -2.92
CA GLU A 377 23.80 8.98 -2.75
C GLU A 377 22.94 8.79 -4.02
N MET A 378 22.70 9.87 -4.77
CA MET A 378 21.89 9.86 -6.00
C MET A 378 22.27 8.83 -7.07
N PRO A 379 23.56 8.46 -7.29
CA PRO A 379 23.89 7.41 -8.24
C PRO A 379 23.30 6.03 -7.93
N PHE A 380 22.88 5.80 -6.68
CA PHE A 380 22.30 4.54 -6.21
C PHE A 380 20.77 4.62 -6.07
N TYR A 381 20.17 5.77 -6.38
CA TYR A 381 18.74 6.03 -6.22
C TYR A 381 17.90 5.27 -7.25
N VAL A 382 16.84 4.64 -6.76
CA VAL A 382 15.74 4.11 -7.54
C VAL A 382 14.43 4.56 -6.89
N HIS A 383 13.50 5.05 -7.69
CA HIS A 383 12.18 5.45 -7.20
C HIS A 383 11.41 4.25 -6.63
N GLY A 384 10.73 4.44 -5.50
CA GLY A 384 10.02 3.37 -4.76
C GLY A 384 9.01 2.56 -5.59
N SER A 385 8.44 3.13 -6.65
CA SER A 385 7.54 2.42 -7.58
C SER A 385 8.19 1.21 -8.29
N ARG A 386 9.53 1.13 -8.32
CA ARG A 386 10.28 0.00 -8.88
C ARG A 386 10.65 -1.05 -7.83
N ALA A 387 10.07 -1.02 -6.64
CA ALA A 387 10.36 -1.98 -5.57
C ALA A 387 10.22 -3.45 -6.04
N ALA A 388 9.20 -3.79 -6.83
CA ALA A 388 8.99 -5.14 -7.35
C ALA A 388 10.13 -5.65 -8.26
N GLU A 389 10.90 -4.76 -8.87
CA GLU A 389 12.05 -5.12 -9.71
C GLU A 389 13.34 -5.26 -8.88
N ILE A 390 13.44 -4.50 -7.80
CA ILE A 390 14.69 -4.32 -7.05
C ILE A 390 14.74 -5.21 -5.81
N VAL A 391 13.66 -5.26 -5.03
CA VAL A 391 13.61 -5.98 -3.75
C VAL A 391 13.91 -7.48 -3.90
N PRO A 392 13.40 -8.20 -4.92
CA PRO A 392 13.73 -9.63 -5.09
C PRO A 392 15.22 -9.92 -5.31
N LYS A 393 16.03 -8.90 -5.66
CA LYS A 393 17.48 -9.04 -5.88
C LYS A 393 18.29 -8.89 -4.59
N ALA A 394 17.69 -8.41 -3.50
CA ALA A 394 18.39 -8.06 -2.27
C ALA A 394 18.85 -9.30 -1.48
N ASP A 395 20.16 -9.44 -1.25
CA ASP A 395 20.68 -10.37 -0.25
C ASP A 395 20.51 -9.82 1.17
N VAL A 396 20.60 -8.49 1.31
CA VAL A 396 20.34 -7.77 2.55
C VAL A 396 19.36 -6.65 2.25
N LEU A 397 18.22 -6.64 2.95
CA LEU A 397 17.16 -5.67 2.78
C LEU A 397 16.99 -4.86 4.07
N VAL A 398 17.35 -3.58 4.03
CA VAL A 398 17.24 -2.68 5.19
C VAL A 398 16.10 -1.70 4.96
N ILE A 399 15.06 -1.77 5.79
CA ILE A 399 13.80 -1.04 5.61
C ILE A 399 13.58 -0.05 6.74
N THR A 400 13.30 1.21 6.40
CA THR A 400 12.85 2.20 7.39
C THR A 400 11.45 1.88 7.93
N GLY A 401 11.23 2.11 9.23
CA GLY A 401 9.95 1.93 9.88
C GLY A 401 8.86 2.90 9.42
N THR A 402 9.20 3.96 8.67
CA THR A 402 8.19 4.87 8.09
C THR A 402 7.32 4.18 7.05
N THR A 403 7.73 3.02 6.54
CA THR A 403 6.92 2.15 5.67
C THR A 403 5.63 1.63 6.34
N LEU A 404 5.54 1.67 7.67
CA LEU A 404 4.30 1.43 8.42
C LEU A 404 3.28 2.56 8.25
N ILE A 405 3.74 3.80 8.05
CA ILE A 405 2.86 4.98 7.93
C ILE A 405 2.14 4.94 6.59
N ASN A 406 2.87 4.65 5.51
CA ASN A 406 2.36 4.64 4.14
C ASN A 406 1.92 3.25 3.64
N ASP A 407 1.79 2.27 4.53
CA ASP A 407 1.30 0.91 4.25
C ASP A 407 2.13 0.11 3.22
N THR A 408 3.42 0.42 3.06
CA THR A 408 4.28 -0.27 2.08
C THR A 408 5.08 -1.44 2.67
N LEU A 409 5.18 -1.55 4.00
CA LEU A 409 6.04 -2.56 4.64
C LEU A 409 5.64 -4.00 4.29
N ASP A 410 4.35 -4.33 4.40
CA ASP A 410 3.86 -5.69 4.13
C ASP A 410 4.21 -6.14 2.69
N ASP A 411 4.06 -5.24 1.71
CA ASP A 411 4.37 -5.52 0.30
C ASP A 411 5.89 -5.71 0.07
N LEU A 412 6.72 -4.87 0.70
CA LEU A 412 8.18 -5.00 0.61
C LEU A 412 8.67 -6.32 1.18
N LEU A 413 8.09 -6.79 2.29
CA LEU A 413 8.44 -8.08 2.88
C LEU A 413 8.02 -9.25 2.00
N GLN A 414 6.89 -9.15 1.29
CA GLN A 414 6.45 -10.18 0.35
C GLN A 414 7.30 -10.26 -0.92
N LEU A 415 7.88 -9.13 -1.34
CA LEU A 415 8.77 -9.07 -2.50
C LEU A 415 10.18 -9.60 -2.19
N ALA A 416 10.56 -9.68 -0.92
CA ALA A 416 11.87 -10.17 -0.52
C ALA A 416 12.00 -11.66 -0.85
N LYS A 417 13.16 -12.06 -1.38
CA LYS A 417 13.45 -13.48 -1.59
C LYS A 417 13.62 -14.20 -0.24
N PRO A 418 13.29 -15.50 -0.13
CA PRO A 418 13.25 -16.21 1.14
C PRO A 418 14.57 -16.20 1.94
N GLU A 419 15.71 -16.11 1.26
CA GLU A 419 17.05 -16.11 1.86
C GLU A 419 17.59 -14.71 2.17
N ALA A 420 16.83 -13.65 1.88
CA ALA A 420 17.25 -12.29 2.15
C ALA A 420 17.36 -12.04 3.66
N HIS A 421 18.45 -11.42 4.10
CA HIS A 421 18.56 -10.92 5.47
C HIS A 421 17.79 -9.61 5.61
N ILE A 422 16.70 -9.61 6.37
CA ILE A 422 15.77 -8.47 6.45
C ILE A 422 15.90 -7.75 7.79
N VAL A 423 16.16 -6.44 7.72
CA VAL A 423 16.30 -5.55 8.88
C VAL A 423 15.30 -4.42 8.77
N VAL A 424 14.39 -4.28 9.75
CA VAL A 424 13.47 -3.14 9.83
C VAL A 424 13.93 -2.21 10.94
N VAL A 425 14.14 -0.92 10.65
CA VAL A 425 14.75 0.02 11.59
C VAL A 425 13.99 1.34 11.73
N GLY A 426 14.08 1.92 12.93
CA GLY A 426 13.75 3.31 13.21
C GLY A 426 12.67 3.44 14.29
N PRO A 427 12.55 4.62 14.91
CA PRO A 427 11.67 4.79 16.06
C PRO A 427 10.20 4.44 15.80
N THR A 428 9.72 4.60 14.57
CA THR A 428 8.36 4.22 14.16
C THR A 428 8.08 2.72 14.32
N ALA A 429 9.10 1.86 14.19
CA ALA A 429 8.99 0.40 14.27
C ALA A 429 9.31 -0.16 15.67
N SER A 430 9.03 0.60 16.73
CA SER A 430 9.25 0.19 18.14
C SER A 430 8.10 -0.67 18.69
N LEU A 431 7.53 -1.51 17.83
CA LEU A 431 6.35 -2.33 18.08
C LEU A 431 6.72 -3.71 18.64
N LEU A 432 5.71 -4.46 19.10
CA LEU A 432 5.90 -5.88 19.42
C LEU A 432 6.45 -6.66 18.21
N PRO A 433 7.40 -7.58 18.43
CA PRO A 433 8.19 -8.19 17.37
C PRO A 433 7.41 -9.20 16.51
N ASP A 434 6.42 -9.90 17.07
CA ASP A 434 5.86 -11.13 16.50
C ASP A 434 5.36 -11.00 15.07
N ALA A 435 4.65 -9.91 14.76
CA ALA A 435 4.09 -9.68 13.44
C ALA A 435 5.17 -9.47 12.36
N PHE A 436 6.33 -8.92 12.74
CA PHE A 436 7.48 -8.72 11.86
C PHE A 436 8.20 -10.04 11.60
N PHE A 437 8.56 -10.77 12.67
CA PHE A 437 9.29 -12.04 12.55
C PHE A 437 8.49 -13.12 11.84
N LYS A 438 7.15 -13.13 11.99
CA LYS A 438 6.25 -14.01 11.22
C LYS A 438 6.34 -13.79 9.70
N ARG A 439 6.82 -12.61 9.28
CA ARG A 439 6.98 -12.20 7.87
C ARG A 439 8.45 -12.19 7.41
N GLY A 440 9.33 -12.89 8.12
CA GLY A 440 10.72 -13.07 7.69
C GLY A 440 11.66 -11.91 8.04
N VAL A 441 11.24 -10.95 8.88
CA VAL A 441 12.18 -9.97 9.45
C VAL A 441 13.13 -10.69 10.40
N ASP A 442 14.44 -10.46 10.26
CA ASP A 442 15.48 -11.07 11.12
C ASP A 442 15.90 -10.17 12.27
N VAL A 443 15.87 -8.86 12.04
CA VAL A 443 16.30 -7.85 13.02
C VAL A 443 15.30 -6.69 13.02
N LEU A 444 14.76 -6.40 14.20
CA LEU A 444 13.91 -5.24 14.43
C LEU A 444 14.68 -4.21 15.27
N GLY A 445 14.94 -3.05 14.69
CA GLY A 445 15.61 -1.92 15.33
C GLY A 445 14.62 -0.82 15.71
N GLY A 446 14.42 -0.58 16.99
CA GLY A 446 13.49 0.42 17.50
C GLY A 446 14.13 1.31 18.55
N ILE A 447 13.27 1.89 19.40
CA ILE A 447 13.68 2.52 20.65
C ILE A 447 12.75 2.12 21.79
N SER A 448 13.25 2.28 23.02
CA SER A 448 12.45 2.36 24.23
C SER A 448 12.54 3.78 24.78
N VAL A 449 11.38 4.42 25.02
CA VAL A 449 11.31 5.77 25.58
C VAL A 449 11.49 5.68 27.09
N THR A 450 12.60 6.20 27.60
CA THR A 450 12.97 6.12 29.02
C THR A 450 12.46 7.31 29.84
N LYS A 451 12.29 8.48 29.19
CA LYS A 451 11.84 9.71 29.83
C LYS A 451 10.84 10.46 28.94
N PRO A 452 9.55 10.07 28.97
CA PRO A 452 8.55 10.63 28.05
C PRO A 452 8.40 12.14 28.12
N ASP A 453 8.39 12.76 29.31
CA ASP A 453 8.22 14.21 29.42
C ASP A 453 9.41 14.99 28.82
N GLU A 454 10.64 14.62 29.17
CA GLU A 454 11.86 15.21 28.58
C GLU A 454 11.90 15.01 27.06
N LEU A 455 11.48 13.83 26.56
CA LEU A 455 11.40 13.56 25.13
C LEU A 455 10.37 14.48 24.45
N LEU A 456 9.18 14.61 25.01
CA LEU A 456 8.11 15.43 24.43
C LEU A 456 8.46 16.92 24.41
N ASP A 457 9.17 17.41 25.43
CA ASP A 457 9.70 18.78 25.44
C ASP A 457 10.69 18.99 24.28
N LEU A 458 11.66 18.06 24.12
CA LEU A 458 12.60 18.09 23.00
C LEU A 458 11.89 18.04 21.63
N LEU A 459 10.87 17.20 21.47
CA LEU A 459 10.12 17.10 20.21
C LEU A 459 9.35 18.40 19.90
N ALA A 460 8.88 19.11 20.92
CA ALA A 460 8.20 20.40 20.75
C ALA A 460 9.16 21.49 20.24
N GLU A 461 10.45 21.35 20.54
CA GLU A 461 11.54 22.19 20.04
C GLU A 461 12.12 21.70 18.70
N ALA A 462 11.39 20.83 17.97
CA ALA A 462 11.82 20.20 16.74
C ALA A 462 13.08 19.31 16.89
N GLY A 463 13.27 18.72 18.08
CA GLY A 463 14.30 17.72 18.33
C GLY A 463 14.19 16.51 17.40
N SER A 464 15.35 16.06 16.92
CA SER A 464 15.52 14.85 16.11
C SER A 464 16.21 13.72 16.91
N GLY A 465 16.41 12.55 16.29
CA GLY A 465 17.06 11.40 16.92
C GLY A 465 18.40 11.73 17.59
N TYR A 466 19.21 12.61 16.99
CA TYR A 466 20.50 13.05 17.58
C TYR A 466 20.37 13.69 18.97
N HIS A 467 19.21 14.24 19.29
CA HIS A 467 18.97 14.95 20.55
C HIS A 467 18.53 14.00 21.66
N PHE A 468 17.74 12.97 21.36
CA PHE A 468 17.12 12.11 22.36
C PHE A 468 17.75 10.72 22.53
N PHE A 469 18.45 10.17 21.52
CA PHE A 469 19.08 8.85 21.65
C PHE A 469 20.12 8.83 22.78
N GLY A 470 20.04 7.82 23.65
CA GLY A 470 20.91 7.63 24.82
C GLY A 470 20.63 8.61 25.97
N LYS A 471 19.57 9.43 25.87
CA LYS A 471 19.16 10.38 26.91
C LYS A 471 17.74 10.09 27.38
N SER A 472 16.76 10.46 26.57
CA SER A 472 15.32 10.27 26.85
C SER A 472 14.70 9.11 26.07
N ALA A 473 15.47 8.48 25.18
CA ALA A 473 15.15 7.18 24.63
C ALA A 473 16.41 6.36 24.29
N ASN A 474 16.36 5.05 24.53
CA ASN A 474 17.44 4.12 24.21
C ASN A 474 17.13 3.37 22.93
N ARG A 475 18.14 3.18 22.07
CA ARG A 475 17.98 2.31 20.90
C ARG A 475 17.84 0.86 21.33
N THR A 476 17.02 0.11 20.62
CA THR A 476 16.78 -1.30 20.89
C THR A 476 16.99 -2.12 19.63
N VAL A 477 17.57 -3.30 19.79
CA VAL A 477 17.71 -4.31 18.74
C VAL A 477 17.04 -5.57 19.26
N ILE A 478 16.12 -6.11 18.46
CA ILE A 478 15.43 -7.36 18.74
C ILE A 478 15.80 -8.36 17.65
N ARG A 479 16.19 -9.57 18.08
CA ARG A 479 16.49 -10.73 17.23
C ARG A 479 15.72 -11.94 17.74
N LYS A 480 15.41 -12.89 16.88
CA LYS A 480 14.88 -14.19 17.32
C LYS A 480 16.00 -14.99 18.00
N CYS A 481 15.75 -15.56 19.17
CA CYS A 481 16.72 -16.48 19.80
C CYS A 481 16.98 -17.65 18.84
N GLY A 482 18.24 -17.93 18.53
CA GLY A 482 18.59 -18.90 17.51
C GLY A 482 18.11 -20.33 17.83
N LEU A 483 17.45 -20.97 16.86
CA LEU A 483 17.53 -22.40 16.62
C LEU A 483 18.98 -22.73 16.22
N LYS A 484 19.90 -22.74 17.18
CA LYS A 484 21.20 -23.39 17.03
C LYS A 484 21.06 -24.82 17.50
N GLU A 485 20.40 -25.68 16.72
CA GLU A 485 20.49 -27.14 16.85
C GLU A 485 19.90 -27.81 15.60
N SER A 486 20.78 -28.37 14.76
CA SER A 486 20.57 -29.42 13.72
C SER A 486 21.38 -29.20 12.43
N LEU A 487 22.65 -28.82 12.56
CA LEU A 487 23.68 -29.18 11.57
C LEU A 487 24.92 -29.61 12.35
N ALA A 488 24.89 -30.85 12.83
CA ALA A 488 26.05 -31.62 13.29
C ALA A 488 25.98 -32.99 12.60
#